data_AF-A0A527GZS4-F1
#
_entry.id   AF-A0A527GZS4-F1
#
_cell.length_a   1.000
_cell.length_b   1.000
_cell.length_c   1.000
_cell.angle_alpha   90.00
_cell.angle_beta   90.00
_cell.angle_gamma   90.00
#
_symmetry.space_group_name_H-M   'P 1'
#
loop_
_entity.id
_entity.type
_entity.pdbx_description
1 polymer ?
#
loop_
_entity_poly.entity_id
_entity_poly.type
_entity_poly.pdbx_seq_one_letter_code
_entity_poly.pdbx_strand_id
1 'polypeptide(L)'
;MIRYAKPTSVDEALALLGEGAWRILAGGTDFYPAQGSKPFRDNVLDVNGLASLRGIAETSDHFVIGARTTWTDIVRHPLPPAFDALKQAAREVGSVQIQNVASVAGNLCNASPAADGVPALLVLDA
;
A
#
# COMPACT_ATOMS: atom_id res chain seq x y z
N MET A 1 -24.39 -9.31 -7.86
CA MET A 1 -23.45 -10.19 -7.13
C MET A 1 -22.14 -9.42 -7.00
N ILE A 2 -21.50 -9.42 -5.84
CA ILE A 2 -20.21 -8.76 -5.65
C ILE A 2 -19.13 -9.61 -6.32
N ARG A 3 -18.32 -9.02 -7.20
CA ARG A 3 -17.15 -9.67 -7.79
C ARG A 3 -15.94 -9.48 -6.88
N TYR A 4 -15.12 -10.50 -6.76
CA TYR A 4 -13.78 -10.42 -6.19
C TYR A 4 -12.81 -10.93 -7.25
N ALA A 5 -11.78 -10.15 -7.53
CA ALA A 5 -10.72 -10.51 -8.47
C ALA A 5 -9.36 -10.28 -7.83
N LYS A 6 -8.42 -11.18 -8.10
CA LYS A 6 -7.05 -11.14 -7.59
C LYS A 6 -6.07 -11.33 -8.74
N PRO A 7 -5.84 -10.28 -9.55
CA PRO A 7 -4.98 -10.36 -10.71
C PRO A 7 -3.54 -10.66 -10.32
N THR A 8 -2.81 -11.26 -11.26
CA THR A 8 -1.39 -11.62 -11.09
C THR A 8 -0.45 -10.74 -11.93
N SER A 9 -1.00 -9.90 -12.80
CA SER A 9 -0.27 -8.88 -13.55
C SER A 9 -0.95 -7.51 -13.46
N VAL A 10 -0.16 -6.45 -13.63
CA VAL A 10 -0.68 -5.07 -13.63
C VAL A 10 -1.65 -4.86 -14.79
N ASP A 11 -1.36 -5.43 -15.97
CA ASP A 11 -2.23 -5.32 -17.14
C ASP A 11 -3.61 -5.95 -16.91
N GLU A 12 -3.66 -7.11 -16.25
CA GLU A 12 -4.92 -7.75 -15.86
C GLU A 12 -5.70 -6.88 -14.86
N ALA A 13 -5.00 -6.30 -13.89
CA ALA A 13 -5.60 -5.40 -12.91
C ALA A 13 -6.19 -4.13 -13.56
N LEU A 14 -5.46 -3.54 -14.51
CA LEU A 14 -5.89 -2.37 -15.27
C LEU A 14 -7.06 -2.70 -16.21
N ALA A 15 -7.05 -3.86 -16.86
CA ALA A 15 -8.16 -4.32 -17.69
C ALA A 15 -9.44 -4.43 -16.87
N LEU A 16 -9.37 -5.06 -15.68
CA LEU A 16 -10.51 -5.16 -14.76
C LEU A 16 -11.00 -3.78 -14.32
N LEU A 17 -10.09 -2.86 -13.96
CA LEU A 17 -10.44 -1.47 -13.62
C LEU A 17 -11.14 -0.73 -14.77
N GLY A 18 -10.85 -1.10 -16.03
CA GLY A 18 -11.53 -0.58 -17.22
C GLY A 18 -12.95 -1.12 -17.42
N GLU A 19 -13.30 -2.27 -16.85
CA GLU A 19 -14.63 -2.88 -16.97
C GLU A 19 -15.69 -2.20 -16.09
N GLY A 20 -15.29 -1.47 -15.04
CA GLY A 20 -16.23 -0.83 -14.13
C GLY A 20 -15.62 -0.45 -12.78
N ALA A 21 -16.49 -0.18 -11.80
CA ALA A 21 -16.06 0.25 -10.47
C ALA A 21 -15.55 -0.94 -9.63
N TRP A 22 -14.31 -0.82 -9.17
CA TRP A 22 -13.68 -1.71 -8.21
C TRP A 22 -13.10 -0.93 -7.06
N ARG A 23 -13.26 -1.44 -5.84
CA ARG A 23 -12.49 -0.98 -4.69
C ARG A 23 -11.22 -1.81 -4.58
N ILE A 24 -10.07 -1.12 -4.59
CA ILE A 24 -8.75 -1.76 -4.48
C ILE A 24 -8.55 -2.22 -3.03
N LEU A 25 -8.12 -3.47 -2.87
CA LEU A 25 -7.72 -4.06 -1.59
C LEU A 25 -6.21 -4.33 -1.62
N ALA A 26 -5.47 -3.65 -0.75
CA ALA A 26 -4.06 -3.92 -0.45
C ALA A 26 -3.92 -4.63 0.90
N GLY A 27 -3.36 -3.97 1.91
CA GLY A 27 -3.17 -4.53 3.26
C GLY A 27 -4.43 -4.71 4.11
N GLY A 28 -5.55 -4.11 3.69
CA GLY A 28 -6.85 -4.26 4.36
C GLY A 28 -7.05 -3.44 5.64
N THR A 29 -6.00 -2.80 6.17
CA THR A 29 -6.00 -2.21 7.51
C THR A 29 -6.90 -0.99 7.67
N ASP A 30 -7.09 -0.20 6.61
CA ASP A 30 -8.10 0.87 6.56
C ASP A 30 -9.36 0.43 5.78
N PHE A 31 -9.20 -0.51 4.84
CA PHE A 31 -10.29 -1.00 4.00
C PHE A 31 -11.41 -1.64 4.82
N TYR A 32 -11.07 -2.56 5.74
CA TYR A 32 -12.07 -3.29 6.51
C TYR A 32 -12.73 -2.41 7.59
N PRO A 33 -11.99 -1.64 8.41
CA PRO A 33 -12.62 -0.76 9.40
C PRO A 33 -13.53 0.30 8.79
N ALA A 34 -13.20 0.83 7.61
CA ALA A 34 -14.03 1.82 6.91
C ALA A 34 -15.42 1.30 6.51
N GLN A 35 -15.64 -0.02 6.45
CA GLN A 35 -16.96 -0.58 6.16
C GLN A 35 -17.91 -0.50 7.37
N GLY A 36 -17.36 -0.48 8.60
CA GLY A 36 -18.15 -0.58 9.83
C GLY A 36 -19.04 -1.83 9.83
N SER A 37 -20.31 -1.68 10.23
CA SER A 37 -21.33 -2.74 10.23
C SER A 37 -22.13 -2.84 8.93
N LYS A 38 -21.80 -2.04 7.91
CA LYS A 38 -22.59 -1.97 6.68
C LYS A 38 -22.32 -3.19 5.80
N PRO A 39 -23.33 -3.74 5.12
CA PRO A 39 -23.12 -4.75 4.09
C PRO A 39 -22.19 -4.21 3.01
N PHE A 40 -21.13 -4.95 2.71
CA PHE A 40 -20.22 -4.63 1.62
C PHE A 40 -20.97 -4.75 0.28
N ARG A 41 -20.75 -3.82 -0.66
CA ARG A 41 -21.50 -3.78 -1.94
C ARG A 41 -20.64 -3.58 -3.18
N ASP A 42 -19.38 -3.20 -3.00
CA ASP A 42 -18.48 -2.88 -4.11
C ASP A 42 -17.81 -4.14 -4.65
N ASN A 43 -17.39 -4.15 -5.91
CA ASN A 43 -16.48 -5.20 -6.38
C ASN A 43 -15.10 -4.98 -5.75
N VAL A 44 -14.36 -6.05 -5.46
CA VAL A 44 -13.02 -5.98 -4.85
C VAL A 44 -11.95 -6.40 -5.84
N LEU A 45 -10.98 -5.51 -6.04
CA LEU A 45 -9.75 -5.82 -6.77
C LEU A 45 -8.62 -5.99 -5.77
N ASP A 46 -8.31 -7.22 -5.42
CA ASP A 46 -7.23 -7.55 -4.48
C ASP A 46 -5.88 -7.55 -5.20
N VAL A 47 -5.07 -6.53 -4.93
CA VAL A 47 -3.75 -6.40 -5.56
C VAL A 47 -2.71 -7.32 -4.93
N ASN A 48 -3.05 -8.14 -3.93
CA ASN A 48 -2.12 -9.06 -3.29
C ASN A 48 -1.57 -10.17 -4.21
N GLY A 49 -2.16 -10.36 -5.39
CA GLY A 49 -1.60 -11.22 -6.44
C GLY A 49 -0.45 -10.56 -7.23
N LEU A 50 -0.30 -9.24 -7.18
CA LEU A 50 0.69 -8.47 -7.95
C LEU A 50 2.05 -8.46 -7.25
N ALA A 51 2.83 -9.52 -7.42
CA ALA A 51 4.14 -9.66 -6.78
C ALA A 51 5.12 -8.54 -7.19
N SER A 52 5.03 -8.07 -8.44
CA SER A 52 5.85 -6.97 -8.97
C SER A 52 5.67 -5.63 -8.24
N LEU A 53 4.57 -5.46 -7.50
CA LEU A 53 4.31 -4.25 -6.74
C LEU A 53 4.92 -4.30 -5.33
N ARG A 54 5.57 -5.38 -4.90
CA ARG A 54 6.19 -5.46 -3.58
C ARG A 54 7.71 -5.51 -3.73
N GLY A 55 8.41 -4.68 -2.97
CA GLY A 55 9.86 -4.66 -2.94
C GLY A 55 10.42 -3.25 -2.95
N ILE A 56 11.73 -3.18 -2.77
CA ILE A 56 12.50 -1.94 -2.79
C ILE A 56 13.71 -2.22 -3.67
N ALA A 57 13.94 -1.37 -4.66
CA ALA A 57 15.07 -1.46 -5.57
C ALA A 57 15.82 -0.13 -5.58
N GLU A 58 17.15 -0.20 -5.62
CA GLU A 58 18.01 0.95 -5.85
C GLU A 58 18.33 1.04 -7.35
N THR A 59 18.24 2.25 -7.88
CA THR A 59 18.67 2.60 -9.23
C THR A 59 19.90 3.51 -9.15
N SER A 60 20.37 4.03 -10.29
CA SER A 60 21.53 4.94 -10.29
C SER A 60 21.28 6.27 -9.57
N ASP A 61 20.03 6.70 -9.44
CA ASP A 61 19.64 8.03 -8.99
C ASP A 61 18.51 8.05 -7.95
N HIS A 62 17.72 6.99 -7.82
CA HIS A 62 16.62 6.93 -6.86
C HIS A 62 16.31 5.52 -6.33
N PHE A 63 15.47 5.43 -5.30
CA PHE A 63 14.89 4.18 -4.82
C PHE A 63 13.48 4.01 -5.37
N VAL A 64 13.17 2.81 -5.87
CA VAL A 64 11.82 2.42 -6.26
C VAL A 64 11.20 1.61 -5.15
N ILE A 65 10.16 2.13 -4.51
CA ILE A 65 9.37 1.43 -3.49
C ILE A 65 8.07 0.95 -4.15
N GLY A 66 7.93 -0.35 -4.27
CA GLY A 66 6.70 -0.95 -4.79
C GLY A 66 5.48 -0.59 -3.94
N ALA A 67 4.33 -0.36 -4.59
CA ALA A 67 3.09 0.06 -3.93
C ALA A 67 2.63 -0.86 -2.78
N ARG A 68 2.95 -2.16 -2.87
CA ARG A 68 2.65 -3.19 -1.86
C ARG A 68 3.74 -3.43 -0.84
N THR A 69 4.83 -2.70 -0.88
CA THR A 69 5.88 -2.75 0.15
C THR A 69 5.26 -2.39 1.49
N THR A 70 5.42 -3.28 2.48
CA THR A 70 4.82 -3.09 3.80
C THR A 70 5.68 -2.19 4.67
N TRP A 71 5.12 -1.65 5.76
CA TRP A 71 5.91 -0.90 6.73
C TRP A 71 7.02 -1.75 7.35
N THR A 72 6.76 -3.03 7.60
CA THR A 72 7.79 -3.98 8.03
C THR A 72 8.91 -4.15 7.00
N ASP A 73 8.58 -4.17 5.69
CA ASP A 73 9.60 -4.23 4.63
C ASP A 73 10.48 -2.96 4.68
N ILE A 74 9.89 -1.78 4.84
CA ILE A 74 10.61 -0.49 4.96
C ILE A 74 11.57 -0.49 6.15
N VAL A 75 11.11 -0.93 7.32
CA VAL A 75 11.94 -0.98 8.54
C VAL A 75 13.13 -1.93 8.37
N ARG A 76 12.94 -3.06 7.68
CA ARG A 76 13.96 -4.11 7.50
C ARG A 76 14.94 -3.81 6.38
N HIS A 77 14.57 -2.98 5.41
CA HIS A 77 15.43 -2.70 4.27
C HIS A 77 16.60 -1.79 4.68
N PRO A 78 17.83 -2.04 4.16
CA PRO A 78 19.00 -1.21 4.44
C PRO A 78 18.99 0.13 3.66
N LEU A 79 17.85 0.85 3.66
CA LEU A 79 17.77 2.20 3.09
C LEU A 79 18.76 3.15 3.79
N PRO A 80 19.37 4.10 3.05
CA PRO A 80 20.34 5.05 3.61
C PRO A 80 19.68 6.01 4.62
N PRO A 81 20.48 6.75 5.41
CA PRO A 81 19.97 7.67 6.44
C PRO A 81 18.95 8.71 5.96
N ALA A 82 18.97 9.06 4.66
CA ALA A 82 17.96 9.92 4.05
C ALA A 82 16.51 9.42 4.28
N PHE A 83 16.31 8.11 4.47
CA PHE A 83 15.00 7.49 4.69
C PHE A 83 14.67 7.28 6.18
N ASP A 84 15.45 7.83 7.11
CA ASP A 84 15.23 7.60 8.55
C ASP A 84 13.86 8.11 9.03
N ALA A 85 13.38 9.22 8.47
CA ALA A 85 12.01 9.71 8.73
C ALA A 85 10.94 8.71 8.26
N LEU A 86 11.13 8.09 7.10
CA LEU A 86 10.20 7.08 6.57
C LEU A 86 10.24 5.80 7.43
N LYS A 87 11.44 5.39 7.89
CA LYS A 87 11.59 4.27 8.82
C LYS A 87 11.00 4.57 10.19
N GLN A 88 11.05 5.82 10.64
CA GLN A 88 10.39 6.23 11.88
C GLN A 88 8.87 6.12 11.73
N ALA A 89 8.29 6.72 10.68
CA ALA A 89 6.87 6.58 10.38
C ALA A 89 6.45 5.10 10.32
N ALA A 90 7.22 4.25 9.63
CA ALA A 90 6.94 2.82 9.51
C ALA A 90 6.88 2.07 10.87
N ARG A 91 7.55 2.56 11.92
CA ARG A 91 7.50 1.99 13.27
C ARG A 91 6.32 2.50 14.09
N GLU A 92 5.81 3.68 13.76
CA GLU A 92 4.70 4.34 14.46
C GLU A 92 3.33 4.03 13.84
N VAL A 93 3.28 3.60 12.58
CA VAL A 93 2.01 3.22 11.93
C VAL A 93 1.39 2.02 12.64
N GLY A 94 0.34 2.25 13.41
CA GLY A 94 -0.48 1.22 14.03
C GLY A 94 0.32 0.21 14.87
N SER A 95 -0.20 -1.01 14.99
CA SER A 95 0.50 -2.10 15.66
C SER A 95 1.41 -2.88 14.70
N VAL A 96 2.29 -3.72 15.23
CA VAL A 96 3.15 -4.62 14.42
C VAL A 96 2.33 -5.47 13.43
N GLN A 97 1.12 -5.89 13.81
CA GLN A 97 0.22 -6.63 12.92
C GLN A 97 -0.23 -5.78 11.73
N ILE A 98 -0.54 -4.50 11.95
CA ILE A 98 -0.84 -3.54 10.88
C ILE A 98 0.40 -3.34 10.01
N GLN A 99 1.57 -3.12 10.61
CA GLN A 99 2.83 -2.88 9.88
C GLN A 99 3.22 -4.03 8.95
N ASN A 100 2.91 -5.27 9.34
CA ASN A 100 3.22 -6.47 8.56
C ASN A 100 2.41 -6.58 7.25
N VAL A 101 1.26 -5.92 7.14
CA VAL A 101 0.34 -6.06 5.99
C VAL A 101 -0.03 -4.75 5.32
N ALA A 102 -0.08 -3.64 6.06
CA ALA A 102 -0.31 -2.31 5.53
C ALA A 102 0.87 -1.90 4.64
N SER A 103 0.55 -1.37 3.47
CA SER A 103 1.50 -0.99 2.45
C SER A 103 1.68 0.52 2.37
N VAL A 104 2.86 0.98 1.94
CA VAL A 104 3.19 2.41 1.76
C VAL A 104 2.16 3.12 0.88
N ALA A 105 1.85 2.57 -0.31
CA ALA A 105 0.85 3.20 -1.17
C ALA A 105 -0.57 3.10 -0.61
N GLY A 106 -0.87 2.07 0.18
CA GLY A 106 -2.15 1.97 0.89
C GLY A 106 -2.37 3.14 1.85
N ASN A 107 -1.35 3.53 2.61
CA ASN A 107 -1.39 4.69 3.48
C ASN A 107 -1.51 6.01 2.70
N LEU A 108 -0.76 6.15 1.61
CA LEU A 108 -0.81 7.31 0.72
C LEU A 108 -2.20 7.46 0.05
N CYS A 109 -2.70 6.41 -0.59
CA CYS A 109 -3.97 6.43 -1.31
C CYS A 109 -5.20 6.48 -0.40
N ASN A 110 -5.09 6.02 0.86
CA ASN A 110 -6.14 6.24 1.85
C ASN A 110 -6.34 7.74 2.15
N ALA A 111 -5.30 8.56 1.95
CA ALA A 111 -5.35 10.02 2.05
C ALA A 111 -5.92 10.54 3.39
N SER A 112 -5.66 9.81 4.47
CA SER A 112 -6.01 10.28 5.81
C SER A 112 -5.12 11.47 6.19
N PRO A 113 -5.68 12.56 6.75
CA PRO A 113 -4.88 13.65 7.31
C PRO A 113 -3.90 13.20 8.41
N ALA A 114 -4.14 12.04 9.01
CA ALA A 114 -3.30 11.43 10.04
C ALA A 114 -2.31 10.39 9.48
N ALA A 115 -2.09 10.34 8.15
CA ALA A 115 -1.21 9.35 7.54
C ALA A 115 0.27 9.63 7.85
N ASP A 116 0.89 8.79 8.68
CA ASP A 116 2.28 8.97 9.17
C ASP A 116 3.33 8.94 8.04
N GLY A 117 3.07 8.17 6.99
CA GLY A 117 4.01 7.99 5.87
C GLY A 117 4.10 9.19 4.94
N VAL A 118 3.02 9.98 4.84
CA VAL A 118 2.89 11.05 3.85
C VAL A 118 3.92 12.18 4.06
N PRO A 119 4.13 12.72 5.28
CA PRO A 119 5.16 13.73 5.51
C PRO A 119 6.58 13.25 5.15
N ALA A 120 6.90 11.98 5.45
CA ALA A 120 8.22 11.43 5.14
C ALA A 120 8.45 11.28 3.63
N LEU A 121 7.42 10.85 2.88
CA LEU A 121 7.48 10.79 1.41
C LEU A 121 7.60 12.19 0.80
N LEU A 122 6.88 13.18 1.32
CA LEU A 122 6.95 14.56 0.84
C LEU A 122 8.34 15.18 1.01
N VAL A 123 9.00 14.94 2.14
CA VAL A 123 10.38 15.42 2.38
C VAL A 123 11.40 14.76 1.43
N LEU A 124 11.11 13.55 0.96
CA LEU A 124 11.91 12.83 -0.02
C LEU A 124 11.63 13.25 -1.47
N ASP A 125 10.69 14.17 -1.70
CA ASP A 125 10.21 14.57 -3.04
C ASP A 125 9.74 13.38 -3.89
N ALA A 126 9.03 12.45 -3.24
CA ALA A 126 8.53 11.20 -3.81
C ALA A 126 7.06 11.27 -4.28
#